data_AF-A0A0S7YEP4-F1
#
_entry.id   AF-A0A0S7YEP4-F1
#
_cell.length_a   1.000
_cell.length_b   1.000
_cell.length_c   1.000
_cell.angle_alpha   90.00
_cell.angle_beta   90.00
_cell.angle_gamma   90.00
#
_symmetry.space_group_name_H-M   'P 1'
#
loop_
_entity.id
_entity.type
_entity.pdbx_description
1 polymer ?
#
loop_
_entity_poly.entity_id
_entity_poly.type
_entity_poly.pdbx_seq_one_letter_code
_entity_poly.pdbx_strand_id
1 'polypeptide(L)'
;MRRFLCSLAIAGVLIASRLDGALVSITDNGPTAFGADSVTWDTGAGLEWLDLTFSVNMSYDSVSSQLGSGGTFDGWRIATGSEVSTLFGNAGITSVIGGGFISQATTGPTEALIDLVGNTLAAPEQQADGQFDDGGGALIGRARVFVAGPGDASSRIDTNWFDRTSPNEFTGTWLVRDAPPIPEPTTILLLGVGTLGLGCRLRRRTSH
;
A
#
# COMPACT_ATOMS: atom_id res chain seq x y z
N MET A 1 41.72 48.27 -13.23
CA MET A 1 41.28 47.15 -14.08
C MET A 1 41.12 45.92 -13.19
N ARG A 2 39.99 45.72 -12.52
CA ARG A 2 38.86 44.84 -12.93
C ARG A 2 39.31 43.52 -13.56
N ARG A 3 39.14 42.39 -12.83
CA ARG A 3 38.72 41.04 -13.28
C ARG A 3 39.11 40.00 -12.21
N PHE A 4 38.31 39.02 -11.81
CA PHE A 4 36.87 38.76 -11.74
C PHE A 4 36.79 37.53 -10.82
N LEU A 5 35.92 37.52 -9.80
CA LEU A 5 35.66 36.33 -8.98
C LEU A 5 35.08 35.22 -9.88
N CYS A 6 35.58 34.00 -9.75
CA CYS A 6 34.92 32.80 -10.26
C CYS A 6 34.67 31.84 -9.09
N SER A 7 33.67 32.19 -8.28
CA SER A 7 33.08 31.31 -7.29
C SER A 7 32.18 30.30 -8.02
N LEU A 8 32.65 29.07 -8.19
CA LEU A 8 31.85 27.99 -8.77
C LEU A 8 30.91 27.43 -7.70
N ALA A 9 29.72 28.00 -7.57
CA ALA A 9 28.64 27.43 -6.77
C ALA A 9 28.01 26.28 -7.56
N ILE A 10 28.28 25.04 -7.16
CA ILE A 10 27.54 23.87 -7.65
C ILE A 10 26.20 23.89 -6.93
N ALA A 11 25.17 24.41 -7.59
CA ALA A 11 23.78 24.27 -7.14
C ALA A 11 23.37 22.81 -7.35
N GLY A 12 23.42 22.01 -6.28
CA GLY A 12 22.80 20.69 -6.26
C GLY A 12 21.29 20.86 -6.33
N VAL A 13 20.70 20.56 -7.48
CA VAL A 13 19.25 20.43 -7.60
C VAL A 13 18.85 19.19 -6.80
N LEU A 14 18.39 19.38 -5.57
CA LEU A 14 17.59 18.40 -4.85
C LEU A 14 16.27 18.29 -5.60
N ILE A 15 16.20 17.38 -6.56
CA ILE A 15 14.90 16.90 -7.03
C ILE A 15 14.37 16.09 -5.84
N ALA A 16 13.51 16.72 -5.03
CA ALA A 16 12.60 15.96 -4.20
C ALA A 16 11.77 15.13 -5.18
N SER A 17 12.17 13.87 -5.39
CA SER A 17 11.31 12.91 -6.06
C SER A 17 10.02 12.90 -5.26
N ARG A 18 8.92 13.25 -5.93
CA ARG A 18 7.59 12.99 -5.41
C ARG A 18 7.59 11.49 -5.15
N LEU A 19 7.42 11.06 -3.90
CA LEU A 19 7.03 9.69 -3.62
C LEU A 19 5.60 9.58 -4.15
N ASP A 20 5.45 9.33 -5.45
CA ASP A 20 4.20 8.73 -5.92
C ASP A 20 4.20 7.34 -5.28
N GLY A 21 3.26 7.11 -4.35
CA GLY A 21 3.17 5.87 -3.60
C GLY A 21 3.12 4.68 -4.55
N ALA A 22 4.07 3.77 -4.43
CA ALA A 22 4.07 2.50 -5.13
C ALA A 22 3.47 1.41 -4.24
N LEU A 23 2.71 0.51 -4.85
CA LEU A 23 2.26 -0.73 -4.25
C LEU A 23 3.20 -1.86 -4.66
N VAL A 24 3.69 -2.63 -3.69
CA VAL A 24 4.69 -3.68 -3.93
C VAL A 24 4.32 -4.92 -3.13
N SER A 25 4.27 -6.09 -3.79
CA SER A 25 4.12 -7.37 -3.07
C SER A 25 5.43 -7.73 -2.36
N ILE A 26 5.32 -8.14 -1.09
CA ILE A 26 6.42 -8.53 -0.21
C ILE A 26 6.08 -9.81 0.55
N THR A 27 7.12 -10.48 1.05
CA THR A 27 6.98 -11.65 1.95
C THR A 27 6.73 -11.18 3.39
N ASP A 28 5.73 -11.75 4.06
CA ASP A 28 5.58 -11.53 5.50
C ASP A 28 6.64 -12.30 6.28
N ASN A 29 7.52 -11.56 6.97
CA ASN A 29 8.55 -12.11 7.86
C ASN A 29 8.19 -11.92 9.35
N GLY A 30 6.91 -11.66 9.64
CA GLY A 30 6.41 -11.52 11.00
C GLY A 30 6.42 -12.84 11.80
N PRO A 31 6.16 -12.79 13.12
CA PRO A 31 6.19 -13.97 13.99
C PRO A 31 5.14 -15.04 13.63
N THR A 32 4.07 -14.68 12.93
CA THR A 32 3.02 -15.60 12.42
C THR A 32 3.14 -15.88 10.91
N ALA A 33 4.24 -15.44 10.28
CA ALA A 33 4.56 -15.43 8.84
C ALA A 33 3.54 -16.10 7.89
N PHE A 34 2.79 -15.28 7.15
CA PHE A 34 1.85 -15.73 6.12
C PHE A 34 2.52 -16.22 4.82
N GLY A 35 3.84 -16.03 4.69
CA GLY A 35 4.63 -16.57 3.58
C GLY A 35 5.02 -15.54 2.53
N ALA A 36 5.46 -16.02 1.37
CA ALA A 36 5.84 -15.17 0.25
C ALA A 36 4.59 -14.58 -0.42
N ASP A 37 4.74 -13.36 -0.95
CA ASP A 37 3.70 -12.63 -1.70
C ASP A 37 2.37 -12.48 -0.95
N SER A 38 2.42 -12.50 0.39
CA SER A 38 1.24 -12.45 1.25
C SER A 38 0.87 -11.04 1.70
N VAL A 39 1.72 -10.05 1.43
CA VAL A 39 1.56 -8.68 1.91
C VAL A 39 1.80 -7.69 0.79
N THR A 40 0.90 -6.73 0.64
CA THR A 40 1.09 -5.56 -0.21
C THR A 40 1.58 -4.38 0.61
N TRP A 41 2.77 -3.88 0.29
CA TRP A 41 3.31 -2.68 0.88
C TRP A 41 2.91 -1.44 0.07
N ASP A 42 2.14 -0.55 0.70
CA ASP A 42 1.84 0.78 0.21
C ASP A 42 2.88 1.78 0.74
N THR A 43 3.85 2.09 -0.11
CA THR A 43 4.95 3.02 0.22
C THR A 43 4.48 4.47 0.34
N GLY A 44 3.33 4.83 -0.23
CA GLY A 44 2.74 6.17 -0.13
C GLY A 44 2.04 6.40 1.19
N ALA A 45 1.36 5.38 1.71
CA ALA A 45 0.68 5.42 3.00
C ALA A 45 1.58 5.01 4.18
N GLY A 46 2.69 4.30 3.92
CA GLY A 46 3.49 3.70 4.98
C GLY A 46 2.77 2.54 5.67
N LEU A 47 1.93 1.81 4.92
CA LEU A 47 1.10 0.71 5.42
C LEU A 47 1.41 -0.58 4.68
N GLU A 48 1.41 -1.68 5.41
CA GLU A 48 1.40 -3.03 4.86
C GLU A 48 -0.02 -3.60 4.96
N TRP A 49 -0.46 -4.27 3.91
CA TRP A 49 -1.80 -4.85 3.74
C TRP A 49 -1.69 -6.35 3.61
N LEU A 50 -2.35 -7.11 4.48
CA LEU A 50 -2.39 -8.56 4.36
C LEU A 50 -3.33 -8.96 3.21
N ASP A 51 -2.92 -9.95 2.42
CA ASP A 51 -3.76 -10.52 1.37
C ASP A 51 -5.11 -11.01 1.94
N LEU A 52 -6.19 -10.59 1.30
CA LEU A 52 -7.56 -10.84 1.74
C LEU A 52 -7.87 -12.33 1.85
N THR A 53 -7.26 -13.17 1.01
CA THR A 53 -7.51 -14.61 0.95
C THR A 53 -7.23 -15.33 2.26
N PHE A 54 -6.36 -14.78 3.12
CA PHE A 54 -6.07 -15.33 4.46
C PHE A 54 -7.23 -15.19 5.45
N SER A 55 -8.21 -14.34 5.15
CA SER A 55 -9.36 -14.07 6.04
C SER A 55 -10.71 -14.24 5.35
N VAL A 56 -10.72 -14.80 4.13
CA VAL A 56 -11.96 -15.15 3.42
C VAL A 56 -12.78 -16.15 4.24
N ASN A 57 -14.12 -16.01 4.19
CA ASN A 57 -15.05 -16.86 4.93
C ASN A 57 -14.93 -16.75 6.46
N MET A 58 -14.34 -15.66 6.96
CA MET A 58 -14.33 -15.32 8.39
C MET A 58 -15.25 -14.14 8.66
N SER A 59 -15.99 -14.18 9.77
CA SER A 59 -16.74 -13.01 10.24
C SER A 59 -15.80 -11.98 10.86
N TYR A 60 -16.24 -10.73 10.93
CA TYR A 60 -15.51 -9.67 11.61
C TYR A 60 -15.15 -10.05 13.04
N ASP A 61 -16.10 -10.58 13.82
CA ASP A 61 -15.86 -10.95 15.22
C ASP A 61 -14.82 -12.08 15.32
N SER A 62 -14.81 -13.01 14.37
CA SER A 62 -13.80 -14.07 14.30
C SER A 62 -12.42 -13.47 14.06
N VAL A 63 -12.26 -12.59 13.08
CA VAL A 63 -10.99 -11.92 12.78
C VAL A 63 -10.54 -11.06 13.95
N SER A 64 -11.45 -10.26 14.52
CA SER A 64 -11.17 -9.39 15.66
C SER A 64 -10.67 -10.17 16.88
N SER A 65 -11.15 -11.40 17.09
CA SER A 65 -10.69 -12.27 18.19
C SER A 65 -9.26 -12.78 18.00
N GLN A 66 -8.72 -12.70 16.77
CA GLN A 66 -7.41 -13.22 16.38
C GLN A 66 -6.34 -12.14 16.24
N LEU A 67 -6.67 -10.85 16.50
CA LEU A 67 -5.71 -9.74 16.44
C LEU A 67 -4.81 -9.63 17.68
N GLY A 68 -5.22 -10.28 18.77
CA GLY A 68 -4.48 -10.27 20.04
C GLY A 68 -3.21 -11.12 20.00
N SER A 69 -2.37 -10.96 21.03
CA SER A 69 -1.09 -11.66 21.09
C SER A 69 -1.25 -13.18 21.02
N GLY A 70 -0.50 -13.81 20.11
CA GLY A 70 -0.56 -15.25 19.83
C GLY A 70 -1.76 -15.69 18.98
N GLY A 71 -2.59 -14.75 18.52
CA GLY A 71 -3.64 -14.99 17.53
C GLY A 71 -3.08 -15.07 16.11
N THR A 72 -3.89 -15.56 15.17
CA THR A 72 -3.48 -15.72 13.76
C THR A 72 -3.05 -14.39 13.13
N PHE A 73 -3.74 -13.30 13.48
CA PHE A 73 -3.51 -11.96 12.95
C PHE A 73 -2.82 -11.06 13.98
N ASP A 74 -2.02 -11.63 14.89
CA ASP A 74 -1.21 -10.85 15.84
C ASP A 74 -0.32 -9.84 15.10
N GLY A 75 -0.31 -8.59 15.57
CA GLY A 75 0.40 -7.48 14.95
C GLY A 75 -0.33 -6.79 13.79
N TRP A 76 -1.51 -7.27 13.41
CA TRP A 76 -2.39 -6.61 12.44
C TRP A 76 -3.54 -5.88 13.14
N ARG A 77 -4.15 -4.94 12.44
CA ARG A 77 -5.42 -4.32 12.82
C ARG A 77 -6.35 -4.25 11.63
N ILE A 78 -7.65 -4.16 11.90
CA ILE A 78 -8.64 -3.92 10.85
C ILE A 78 -8.48 -2.47 10.36
N ALA A 79 -8.45 -2.30 9.04
CA ALA A 79 -8.33 -1.02 8.38
C ALA A 79 -9.62 -0.19 8.54
N THR A 80 -9.48 1.12 8.41
CA THR A 80 -10.58 2.06 8.23
C THR A 80 -10.93 2.22 6.75
N GLY A 81 -12.13 2.70 6.46
CA GLY A 81 -12.57 2.99 5.09
C GLY A 81 -11.70 4.07 4.42
N SER A 82 -11.18 5.01 5.20
CA SER A 82 -10.26 6.04 4.71
C SER A 82 -8.91 5.50 4.27
N GLU A 83 -8.38 4.50 4.99
CA GLU A 83 -7.14 3.81 4.60
C GLU A 83 -7.37 2.97 3.34
N VAL A 84 -8.50 2.26 3.24
CA VAL A 84 -8.83 1.49 2.03
C VAL A 84 -9.03 2.41 0.83
N SER A 85 -9.71 3.54 1.01
CA SER A 85 -9.85 4.55 -0.06
C SER A 85 -8.50 5.14 -0.48
N THR A 86 -7.53 5.24 0.44
CA THR A 86 -6.17 5.70 0.13
C THR A 86 -5.40 4.65 -0.66
N LEU A 87 -5.49 3.37 -0.26
CA LEU A 87 -4.93 2.25 -1.01
C LEU A 87 -5.47 2.22 -2.46
N PHE A 88 -6.79 2.35 -2.63
CA PHE A 88 -7.40 2.39 -3.96
C PHE A 88 -6.88 3.60 -4.76
N GLY A 89 -6.80 4.77 -4.14
CA GLY A 89 -6.23 5.97 -4.75
C GLY A 89 -4.77 5.78 -5.21
N ASN A 90 -3.93 5.16 -4.38
CA ASN A 90 -2.53 4.85 -4.69
C ASN A 90 -2.41 3.78 -5.79
N ALA A 91 -3.40 2.90 -5.93
CA ALA A 91 -3.53 1.99 -7.07
C ALA A 91 -4.05 2.68 -8.36
N GLY A 92 -4.40 3.97 -8.32
CA GLY A 92 -5.00 4.68 -9.44
C GLY A 92 -6.49 4.38 -9.64
N ILE A 93 -7.17 3.89 -8.60
CA ILE A 93 -8.58 3.53 -8.61
C ILE A 93 -9.39 4.62 -7.90
N THR A 94 -10.28 5.27 -8.65
CA THR A 94 -11.26 6.19 -8.05
C THR A 94 -12.29 5.42 -7.23
N SER A 95 -12.55 5.86 -6.00
CA SER A 95 -13.62 5.38 -5.12
C SER A 95 -14.22 6.52 -4.30
N VAL A 96 -15.44 6.36 -3.79
CA VAL A 96 -16.08 7.31 -2.87
C VAL A 96 -16.65 6.55 -1.68
N ILE A 97 -16.25 6.92 -0.47
CA ILE A 97 -16.74 6.32 0.77
C ILE A 97 -18.23 6.66 0.95
N GLY A 98 -19.05 5.64 1.20
CA GLY A 98 -20.51 5.77 1.25
C GLY A 98 -21.14 6.09 -0.11
N GLY A 99 -20.34 6.03 -1.18
CA GLY A 99 -20.79 6.21 -2.55
C GLY A 99 -21.32 4.90 -3.16
N GLY A 100 -22.06 5.03 -4.26
CA GLY A 100 -22.46 3.89 -5.08
C GLY A 100 -21.31 3.30 -5.89
N PHE A 101 -21.65 2.39 -6.81
CA PHE A 101 -20.67 1.84 -7.76
C PHE A 101 -20.05 2.93 -8.63
N ILE A 102 -18.73 2.86 -8.79
CA ILE A 102 -17.97 3.71 -9.71
C ILE A 102 -17.37 2.84 -10.80
N SER A 103 -17.65 3.16 -12.06
CA SER A 103 -17.00 2.51 -13.20
C SER A 103 -15.60 3.09 -13.38
N GLN A 104 -14.62 2.19 -13.55
CA GLN A 104 -13.24 2.56 -13.77
C GLN A 104 -12.99 2.76 -15.27
N ALA A 105 -12.20 3.78 -15.61
CA ALA A 105 -11.87 4.08 -17.00
C ALA A 105 -11.07 2.97 -17.71
N THR A 106 -10.33 2.16 -16.94
CA THR A 106 -9.49 1.05 -17.42
C THR A 106 -9.48 -0.08 -16.41
N THR A 107 -9.39 -1.34 -16.84
CA THR A 107 -9.31 -2.50 -15.94
C THR A 107 -7.92 -2.72 -15.36
N GLY A 108 -6.85 -2.36 -16.07
CA GLY A 108 -5.46 -2.66 -15.67
C GLY A 108 -5.09 -2.28 -14.23
N PRO A 109 -5.39 -1.06 -13.73
CA PRO A 109 -5.13 -0.70 -12.33
C PRO A 109 -5.92 -1.55 -11.33
N THR A 110 -7.17 -1.89 -11.68
CA THR A 110 -8.05 -2.73 -10.86
C THR A 110 -7.57 -4.17 -10.79
N GLU A 111 -7.20 -4.76 -11.94
CA GLU A 111 -6.62 -6.11 -12.04
C GLU A 111 -5.30 -6.17 -11.25
N ALA A 112 -4.41 -5.19 -11.43
CA ALA A 112 -3.15 -5.11 -10.72
C ALA A 112 -3.32 -5.02 -9.20
N LEU A 113 -4.32 -4.26 -8.71
CA LEU A 113 -4.61 -4.24 -7.28
C LEU A 113 -5.13 -5.59 -6.80
N ILE A 114 -6.04 -6.24 -7.54
CA ILE A 114 -6.59 -7.55 -7.18
C ILE A 114 -5.47 -8.60 -7.08
N ASP A 115 -4.53 -8.60 -8.02
CA ASP A 115 -3.38 -9.51 -8.01
C ASP A 115 -2.45 -9.27 -6.80
N LEU A 116 -2.39 -8.04 -6.28
CA LEU A 116 -1.57 -7.66 -5.13
C LEU A 116 -2.21 -8.02 -3.78
N VAL A 117 -3.51 -7.74 -3.62
CA VAL A 117 -4.21 -7.87 -2.33
C VAL A 117 -5.06 -9.13 -2.20
N GLY A 118 -5.02 -9.98 -3.21
CA GLY A 118 -5.69 -11.28 -3.23
C GLY A 118 -7.02 -11.27 -3.94
N ASN A 119 -7.16 -12.16 -4.94
CA ASN A 119 -8.42 -12.40 -5.62
C ASN A 119 -9.34 -13.30 -4.76
N THR A 120 -10.45 -12.75 -4.27
CA THR A 120 -11.43 -13.44 -3.42
C THR A 120 -12.56 -14.11 -4.21
N LEU A 121 -12.55 -14.02 -5.53
CA LEU A 121 -13.54 -14.64 -6.41
C LEU A 121 -12.88 -15.55 -7.45
N ALA A 122 -13.50 -16.70 -7.73
CA ALA A 122 -13.03 -17.60 -8.78
C ALA A 122 -13.34 -17.04 -10.18
N ALA A 123 -12.46 -17.36 -11.13
CA ALA A 123 -12.61 -17.01 -12.54
C ALA A 123 -13.98 -17.45 -13.13
N PRO A 124 -14.54 -16.72 -14.13
CA PRO A 124 -13.86 -15.76 -15.01
C PRO A 124 -13.77 -14.33 -14.47
N GLU A 125 -14.56 -13.95 -13.48
CA GLU A 125 -14.47 -12.63 -12.85
C GLU A 125 -13.34 -12.56 -11.82
N GLN A 126 -12.89 -11.35 -11.52
CA GLN A 126 -11.89 -11.10 -10.49
C GLN A 126 -12.41 -10.07 -9.49
N GLN A 127 -12.04 -10.24 -8.23
CA GLN A 127 -12.49 -9.39 -7.15
C GLN A 127 -11.50 -9.36 -6.01
N ALA A 128 -11.30 -8.19 -5.43
CA ALA A 128 -10.81 -8.06 -4.06
C ALA A 128 -11.92 -7.39 -3.25
N ASP A 129 -12.47 -8.14 -2.30
CA ASP A 129 -13.58 -7.70 -1.46
C ASP A 129 -13.27 -7.99 -0.02
N GLY A 130 -13.34 -6.95 0.80
CA GLY A 130 -12.99 -7.03 2.21
C GLY A 130 -13.88 -6.14 3.05
N GLN A 131 -14.10 -6.59 4.28
CA GLN A 131 -14.71 -5.79 5.33
C GLN A 131 -13.67 -4.87 6.00
N PHE A 132 -14.13 -3.71 6.46
CA PHE A 132 -13.35 -2.71 7.21
C PHE A 132 -14.21 -2.13 8.34
N ASP A 133 -13.62 -1.44 9.31
CA ASP A 133 -14.36 -0.82 10.42
C ASP A 133 -13.90 0.63 10.67
N ASP A 134 -14.80 1.59 10.50
CA ASP A 134 -14.60 3.01 10.86
C ASP A 134 -14.99 3.29 12.33
N GLY A 135 -15.46 2.27 13.05
CA GLY A 135 -15.99 2.38 14.40
C GLY A 135 -17.43 2.93 14.45
N GLY A 136 -18.09 2.70 15.58
CA GLY A 136 -19.34 3.40 15.91
C GLY A 136 -20.64 2.88 15.27
N GLY A 137 -20.60 1.79 14.49
CA GLY A 137 -21.77 1.18 13.85
C GLY A 137 -22.14 -0.22 14.37
N ALA A 138 -23.42 -0.60 14.22
CA ALA A 138 -23.86 -1.99 14.41
C ALA A 138 -23.42 -2.91 13.26
N LEU A 139 -23.28 -2.34 12.08
CA LEU A 139 -22.79 -2.97 10.86
C LEU A 139 -21.42 -2.37 10.51
N ILE A 140 -20.62 -3.16 9.80
CA ILE A 140 -19.27 -2.79 9.35
C ILE A 140 -19.26 -2.44 7.86
N GLY A 141 -18.18 -1.79 7.44
CA GLY A 141 -17.98 -1.40 6.06
C GLY A 141 -17.55 -2.54 5.15
N ARG A 142 -17.72 -2.31 3.85
CA ARG A 142 -17.26 -3.17 2.76
C ARG A 142 -16.57 -2.32 1.70
N ALA A 143 -15.39 -2.73 1.29
CA ALA A 143 -14.71 -2.14 0.15
C ALA A 143 -14.37 -3.23 -0.86
N ARG A 144 -14.73 -2.97 -2.12
CA ARG A 144 -14.64 -3.91 -3.22
C ARG A 144 -14.06 -3.23 -4.46
N VAL A 145 -13.15 -3.94 -5.12
CA VAL A 145 -12.81 -3.75 -6.52
C VAL A 145 -13.19 -5.01 -7.29
N PHE A 146 -13.69 -4.84 -8.51
CA PHE A 146 -14.26 -5.91 -9.30
C PHE A 146 -13.96 -5.73 -10.78
N VAL A 147 -13.66 -6.82 -11.47
CA VAL A 147 -13.45 -6.88 -12.93
C VAL A 147 -14.30 -8.01 -13.48
N ALA A 148 -15.30 -7.68 -14.31
CA ALA A 148 -16.12 -8.66 -15.02
C ALA A 148 -15.51 -9.08 -16.37
N GLY A 149 -14.66 -8.23 -16.93
CA GLY A 149 -13.99 -8.47 -18.20
C GLY A 149 -13.30 -7.21 -18.74
N PRO A 150 -12.70 -7.28 -19.94
CA PRO A 150 -11.97 -6.16 -20.52
C PRO A 150 -12.83 -4.90 -20.64
N GLY A 151 -12.39 -3.80 -20.03
CA GLY A 151 -13.13 -2.53 -19.99
C GLY A 151 -14.29 -2.48 -18.99
N ASP A 152 -14.55 -3.56 -18.24
CA ASP A 152 -15.60 -3.62 -17.21
C ASP A 152 -14.98 -3.84 -15.83
N ALA A 153 -14.54 -2.72 -15.25
CA ALA A 153 -14.05 -2.66 -13.87
C ALA A 153 -14.85 -1.65 -13.06
N SER A 154 -15.02 -1.94 -11.77
CA SER A 154 -15.68 -1.05 -10.83
C SER A 154 -15.05 -1.08 -9.44
N SER A 155 -15.23 0.01 -8.71
CA SER A 155 -14.93 0.10 -7.28
C SER A 155 -16.19 0.48 -6.49
N ARG A 156 -16.18 0.14 -5.20
CA ARG A 156 -17.23 0.54 -4.25
C ARG A 156 -16.71 0.51 -2.81
N ILE A 157 -17.11 1.50 -2.01
CA ILE A 157 -16.84 1.55 -0.57
C ILE A 157 -18.13 1.92 0.16
N ASP A 158 -18.75 0.95 0.83
CA ASP A 158 -19.93 1.13 1.68
C ASP A 158 -19.52 1.14 3.15
N THR A 159 -20.04 2.04 3.96
CA THR A 159 -19.72 2.12 5.40
C THR A 159 -20.63 1.28 6.28
N ASN A 160 -21.67 0.66 5.72
CA ASN A 160 -22.73 0.00 6.45
C ASN A 160 -23.30 -1.16 5.61
N TRP A 161 -22.64 -2.31 5.64
CA TRP A 161 -22.94 -3.43 4.74
C TRP A 161 -23.07 -4.78 5.45
N PHE A 162 -22.06 -5.20 6.23
CA PHE A 162 -22.03 -6.52 6.84
C PHE A 162 -22.44 -6.50 8.31
N ASP A 163 -23.09 -7.58 8.75
CA ASP A 163 -23.22 -7.90 10.17
C ASP A 163 -21.88 -8.43 10.71
N ARG A 164 -21.56 -8.13 11.97
CA ARG A 164 -20.26 -8.48 12.57
C ARG A 164 -20.03 -9.98 12.75
N THR A 165 -21.10 -10.76 12.83
CA THR A 165 -21.07 -12.19 13.18
C THR A 165 -21.12 -13.10 11.96
N SER A 166 -21.56 -12.58 10.81
CA SER A 166 -21.82 -13.38 9.61
C SER A 166 -20.59 -13.49 8.73
N PRO A 167 -20.04 -14.70 8.46
CA PRO A 167 -18.99 -14.88 7.48
C PRO A 167 -19.52 -14.75 6.04
N ASN A 168 -18.63 -14.48 5.09
CA ASN A 168 -18.95 -14.48 3.67
C ASN A 168 -17.84 -15.17 2.87
N GLU A 169 -18.21 -16.11 2.00
CA GLU A 169 -17.28 -16.96 1.25
C GLU A 169 -16.44 -16.23 0.20
N PHE A 170 -16.77 -14.97 -0.13
CA PHE A 170 -16.06 -14.15 -1.12
C PHE A 170 -15.49 -12.86 -0.54
N THR A 171 -15.56 -12.69 0.78
CA THR A 171 -15.13 -11.46 1.46
C THR A 171 -14.09 -11.79 2.53
N GLY A 172 -12.92 -11.15 2.43
CA GLY A 172 -11.89 -11.16 3.46
C GLY A 172 -12.04 -9.98 4.42
N THR A 173 -10.96 -9.62 5.11
CA THR A 173 -10.87 -8.43 5.96
C THR A 173 -9.67 -7.61 5.55
N TRP A 174 -9.88 -6.31 5.33
CA TRP A 174 -8.80 -5.37 5.10
C TRP A 174 -7.99 -5.22 6.38
N LEU A 175 -6.87 -5.94 6.46
CA LEU A 175 -5.96 -5.95 7.60
C LEU A 175 -4.70 -5.18 7.26
N VAL A 176 -4.31 -4.28 8.16
CA VAL A 176 -3.14 -3.42 7.99
C VAL A 176 -2.24 -3.41 9.20
N ARG A 177 -0.99 -3.07 8.97
CA ARG A 177 -0.03 -2.65 10.01
C ARG A 177 0.86 -1.55 9.48
N ASP A 178 1.51 -0.83 10.38
CA ASP A 178 2.48 0.18 9.99
C ASP A 178 3.70 -0.49 9.35
N ALA A 179 4.10 -0.01 8.18
CA ALA A 179 5.31 -0.48 7.53
C ALA A 179 6.55 -0.02 8.32
N PRO A 180 7.61 -0.84 8.44
CA PRO A 180 8.86 -0.38 9.01
C PRO A 180 9.39 0.81 8.20
N PRO A 181 10.03 1.79 8.85
CA PRO A 181 10.58 2.95 8.15
C PRO A 181 11.60 2.46 7.11
N ILE A 182 11.44 2.93 5.87
CA ILE A 182 12.39 2.62 4.79
C ILE A 182 13.75 3.14 5.20
N PRO A 183 14.79 2.30 5.32
CA PRO A 183 16.14 2.78 5.52
C PRO A 183 16.47 3.72 4.38
N GLU A 184 16.88 4.96 4.69
CA GLU A 184 17.22 5.94 3.65
C GLU A 184 18.13 5.29 2.60
N PRO A 185 17.84 5.47 1.29
CA PRO A 185 18.64 4.84 0.26
C PRO A 185 20.11 5.15 0.48
N THR A 186 20.94 4.10 0.53
CA THR A 186 22.40 4.18 0.62
C THR A 186 23.02 5.07 -0.47
N THR A 187 22.25 5.51 -1.46
CA THR A 187 22.54 6.57 -2.41
C THR A 187 23.01 7.87 -1.77
N ILE A 188 22.47 8.30 -0.62
CA ILE A 188 22.98 9.51 0.08
C ILE A 188 24.40 9.27 0.61
N LEU A 189 24.65 8.08 1.15
CA LEU A 189 25.98 7.68 1.63
C LEU A 189 26.97 7.54 0.47
N LEU A 190 26.55 6.94 -0.65
CA LEU A 190 27.36 6.81 -1.87
C LEU A 190 27.66 8.16 -2.53
N LEU A 191 26.69 9.08 -2.54
CA LEU A 191 26.89 10.45 -3.03
C LEU A 191 27.85 11.22 -2.12
N GLY A 192 27.73 11.06 -0.79
CA GLY A 192 28.64 11.66 0.19
C GLY A 192 30.08 11.15 0.02
N VAL A 193 30.27 9.83 -0.13
CA VAL A 193 31.59 9.25 -0.38
C VAL A 193 32.15 9.65 -1.75
N GLY A 194 31.31 9.69 -2.78
CA GLY A 194 31.72 10.09 -4.13
C GLY A 194 32.19 11.56 -4.21
N THR A 195 31.49 12.47 -3.56
CA THR A 195 31.87 13.89 -3.52
C THR A 195 33.14 14.15 -2.69
N LEU A 196 33.31 13.45 -1.56
CA LEU A 196 34.55 13.49 -0.78
C LEU A 196 35.76 12.95 -1.57
N GLY A 197 35.56 11.87 -2.33
CA GLY A 197 36.58 11.30 -3.22
C GLY A 197 37.01 12.27 -4.34
N LEU A 198 36.06 12.95 -4.99
CA LEU A 198 36.37 13.96 -6.01
C LEU A 198 37.06 15.21 -5.41
N GLY A 199 36.63 15.68 -4.24
CA GLY A 199 37.22 16.84 -3.57
C GLY A 199 38.70 16.63 -3.22
N CYS A 200 39.06 15.44 -2.74
CA CYS A 200 40.46 15.08 -2.46
C CYS A 200 41.32 14.97 -3.72
N ARG A 201 40.74 14.54 -4.85
CA ARG A 201 41.45 14.39 -6.13
C ARG A 201 41.76 15.74 -6.78
N LEU A 202 40.87 16.74 -6.66
CA LEU A 202 41.07 18.07 -7.23
C LEU A 202 42.15 18.88 -6.48
N ARG A 203 42.31 18.68 -5.16
CA ARG A 203 43.33 19.36 -4.34
C ARG A 203 44.78 18.98 -4.68
N ARG A 204 45.02 17.83 -5.32
CA ARG A 204 46.37 17.38 -5.67
C ARG A 204 46.93 18.02 -6.95
N ARG A 205 46.14 18.78 -7.72
CA ARG A 205 46.55 19.32 -9.03
C ARG A 205 47.08 20.75 -9.04
N THR A 206 47.15 21.44 -7.90
CA THR A 206 47.50 22.88 -7.83
C THR A 206 48.86 23.20 -7.20
N SER A 207 49.82 22.27 -7.16
CA SER A 207 51.22 22.57 -6.78
C SER A 207 52.15 22.33 -7.96
N HIS A 208 52.41 23.36 -8.76
CA HIS A 208 53.60 23.53 -9.59
C HIS A 208 53.82 25.01 -9.89
#